data_AF-A0A1R3WAH8-F1
#
_entry.id   AF-A0A1R3WAH8-F1
#
_cell.length_a   1.000
_cell.length_b   1.000
_cell.length_c   1.000
_cell.angle_alpha   90.00
_cell.angle_beta   90.00
_cell.angle_gamma   90.00
#
_symmetry.space_group_name_H-M   'P 1'
#
loop_
_entity.id
_entity.type
_entity.pdbx_description
1 polymer ?
#
loop_
_entity_poly.entity_id
_entity_poly.type
_entity_poly.pdbx_seq_one_letter_code
_entity_poly.pdbx_strand_id
1 'polypeptide(L)' 'MLTYTVPGVGRVVVELHEHVFGMTGEKLVLLGDVSRADGTPLGVVNYERVAQYLHATDVI' A
#
# COMPACT_ATOMS: atom_id res chain seq x y z
N MET A 1 0.54 -7.83 -6.39
CA MET A 1 1.61 -7.13 -5.64
C MET A 1 2.32 -6.14 -6.56
N LEU A 2 2.53 -4.92 -6.10
CA LEU A 2 3.18 -3.82 -6.83
C LEU A 2 4.37 -3.29 -6.05
N THR A 3 5.37 -2.74 -6.73
CA THR A 3 6.56 -2.20 -6.08
C THR A 3 6.55 -0.68 -6.10
N TYR A 4 6.76 -0.06 -4.95
CA TYR A 4 6.84 1.39 -4.80
C TYR A 4 8.18 1.81 -4.18
N THR A 5 8.63 3.01 -4.50
CA THR A 5 9.78 3.64 -3.84
C THR A 5 9.26 4.76 -2.97
N VAL A 6 9.23 4.55 -1.66
CA VAL A 6 8.64 5.49 -0.70
C VAL A 6 9.75 6.34 -0.06
N PRO A 7 9.67 7.68 -0.13
CA PRO A 7 10.66 8.56 0.50
C PRO A 7 10.82 8.28 2.00
N GLY A 8 12.07 8.12 2.45
CA GLY A 8 12.39 7.84 3.85
C GLY A 8 12.17 6.38 4.32
N VAL A 9 11.62 5.51 3.47
CA VAL A 9 11.47 4.07 3.76
C VAL A 9 12.29 3.21 2.78
N GLY A 10 12.32 3.61 1.50
CA GLY A 10 12.99 2.88 0.42
C GLY A 10 12.02 2.04 -0.43
N ARG A 11 12.55 1.02 -1.09
CA ARG A 11 11.79 0.16 -2.01
C ARG A 11 10.98 -0.88 -1.23
N VAL A 12 9.67 -0.89 -1.45
CA VAL A 12 8.71 -1.79 -0.79
C VAL A 12 7.82 -2.49 -1.81
N VAL A 13 7.41 -3.72 -1.47
CA VAL A 13 6.42 -4.50 -2.19
C VAL A 13 5.12 -4.40 -1.42
N VAL A 14 4.05 -4.04 -2.13
CA VAL A 14 2.74 -3.75 -1.57
C VAL A 14 1.73 -4.71 -2.20
N GLU A 15 0.90 -5.33 -1.37
CA GLU A 15 -0.31 -6.00 -1.78
C GLU A 15 -1.51 -5.05 -1.66
N LEU A 16 -2.28 -4.93 -2.74
CA LEU A 16 -3.48 -4.10 -2.79
C LEU A 16 -4.68 -4.99 -3.09
N HIS A 17 -5.79 -4.74 -2.39
CA HIS A 17 -7.06 -5.39 -2.63
C HIS A 17 -8.08 -4.38 -3.15
N GLU A 18 -8.67 -4.67 -4.31
CA GLU A 18 -9.79 -3.88 -4.83
C GLU A 18 -11.10 -4.47 -4.30
N HIS A 19 -11.92 -3.64 -3.66
CA HIS A 19 -13.28 -3.96 -3.29
C HIS A 19 -14.26 -3.16 -4.14
N VAL A 20 -15.21 -3.84 -4.77
CA VAL A 20 -16.24 -3.20 -5.60
C VAL A 20 -17.58 -3.30 -4.88
N PHE A 21 -18.18 -2.15 -4.57
CA PHE A 21 -19.49 -2.08 -3.96
C PHE A 21 -20.57 -2.29 -5.01
N GLY A 22 -21.16 -3.49 -5.06
CA GLY A 22 -22.10 -3.88 -6.11
C GLY A 22 -23.36 -3.00 -6.26
N MET A 23 -23.75 -2.28 -5.20
CA MET A 23 -24.93 -1.39 -5.25
C MET A 23 -24.63 -0.01 -5.85
N THR A 24 -23.43 0.53 -5.63
CA THR A 24 -23.04 1.89 -6.09
C THR A 24 -22.09 1.85 -7.29
N GLY A 25 -21.44 0.70 -7.55
CA GLY A 25 -20.37 0.57 -8.54
C GLY A 25 -19.05 1.22 -8.10
N GLU A 26 -18.99 1.75 -6.88
CA GLU A 26 -17.80 2.38 -6.33
C GLU A 26 -16.71 1.33 -6.07
N LYS A 27 -15.46 1.77 -6.24
CA LYS A 27 -14.27 0.96 -6.00
C LYS A 27 -13.47 1.54 -4.86
N LEU A 28 -13.08 0.69 -3.92
CA LEU A 28 -12.17 1.02 -2.84
C LEU A 28 -10.93 0.15 -2.97
N VAL A 29 -9.76 0.79 -3.01
CA VAL A 29 -8.48 0.08 -2.99
C VAL A 29 -7.98 0.08 -1.55
N LEU A 30 -7.73 -1.11 -1.01
CA LEU A 30 -7.27 -1.32 0.35
C LEU A 30 -5.82 -1.78 0.33
N LEU A 31 -5.05 -1.25 1.28
CA LEU A 31 -3.71 -1.74 1.57
C LEU A 31 -3.81 -3.07 2.33
N GLY A 32 -3.27 -4.13 1.74
CA GLY A 32 -3.14 -5.44 2.38
C GLY A 32 -1.83 -5.54 3.15
N ASP A 33 -0.90 -6.34 2.62
CA ASP A 33 0.44 -6.50 3.19
C ASP A 33 1.46 -5.52 2.58
N VAL A 34 2.47 -5.18 3.38
CA VAL A 34 3.64 -4.42 2.91
C VAL A 34 4.91 -5.05 3.45
N SER A 35 5.82 -5.37 2.54
CA SER A 35 7.14 -5.91 2.85
C SER A 35 8.23 -5.13 2.13
N ARG A 36 9.47 -5.24 2.61
CA ARG A 36 10.64 -4.78 1.86
C ARG A 36 10.86 -5.68 0.64
N ALA A 37 11.66 -5.20 -0.31
CA ALA A 37 12.02 -5.97 -1.50
C ALA A 37 12.72 -7.32 -1.20
N ASP A 38 13.28 -7.49 -0.01
CA ASP A 38 13.88 -8.74 0.48
C ASP A 38 12.87 -9.66 1.21
N GLY A 39 11.59 -9.28 1.28
CA GLY A 39 10.54 -10.01 1.97
C GLY A 39 10.44 -9.72 3.48
N THR A 40 11.29 -8.85 4.02
CA THR A 40 11.22 -8.48 5.45
C THR A 40 9.98 -7.62 5.74
N PRO A 41 9.19 -7.95 6.77
CA PRO A 41 8.09 -7.09 7.20
C PRO A 41 8.57 -5.69 7.59
N LEU A 42 7.75 -4.67 7.34
CA LEU A 42 8.02 -3.32 7.84
C LEU A 42 7.61 -3.17 9.30
N GLY A 43 8.41 -2.43 10.06
CA GLY A 43 7.98 -1.94 11.37
C GLY A 43 6.84 -0.92 11.22
N VAL A 44 6.03 -0.79 12.28
CA VAL A 44 4.80 0.02 12.29
C VAL A 44 4.99 1.43 11.73
N VAL A 45 6.03 2.16 12.15
CA VAL A 45 6.31 3.53 11.68
C VAL A 45 6.55 3.58 10.16
N ASN A 46 7.26 2.60 9.61
CA ASN A 46 7.51 2.57 8.17
C ASN A 46 6.28 2.12 7.40
N TYR A 47 5.47 1.21 7.97
CA TYR A 47 4.19 0.83 7.40
C TYR A 47 3.25 2.03 7.28
N GLU A 48 3.10 2.83 8.34
CA GLU A 48 2.29 4.05 8.34
C GLU A 48 2.78 5.07 7.31
N ARG A 49 4.10 5.26 7.17
CA ARG A 49 4.68 6.13 6.14
C ARG A 49 4.35 5.66 4.73
N VAL A 50 4.37 4.35 4.48
CA VAL A 50 3.97 3.78 3.19
C VAL A 50 2.49 4.02 2.94
N ALA A 51 1.62 3.76 3.93
CA ALA A 51 0.19 4.00 3.81
C ALA A 51 -0.14 5.47 3.49
N GLN A 52 0.47 6.41 4.22
CA GLN A 52 0.32 7.85 3.98
C GLN A 52 0.81 8.26 2.59
N TYR A 53 1.95 7.70 2.14
CA TYR A 53 2.47 7.97 0.81
C TYR A 53 1.51 7.49 -0.28
N LEU A 54 1.04 6.25 -0.19
CA LEU A 54 0.13 5.67 -1.19
C LEU A 54 -1.19 6.45 -1.27
N HIS A 55 -1.72 6.86 -0.12
CA HIS A 55 -2.89 7.72 -0.06
C HIS A 55 -2.64 9.11 -0.68
N ALA A 56 -1.50 9.73 -0.40
CA ALA A 56 -1.15 11.03 -0.98
C ALA A 56 -0.92 10.97 -2.52
N THR A 57 -0.70 9.79 -3.07
CA THR A 57 -0.53 9.56 -4.52
C THR A 57 -1.78 8.98 -5.20
N ASP A 58 -2.93 8.98 -4.51
CA ASP A 58 -4.20 8.44 -4.99
C ASP A 58 -4.13 6.96 -5.43
N VAL A 59 -3.23 6.18 -4.81
CA VAL A 59 -3.15 4.73 -5.04
C VAL A 59 -4.16 3.97 -4.18
N ILE A 60 -4.39 4.46 -2.94
CA ILE A 60 -5.38 3.95 -1.98
C ILE A 60 -6.17 5.11 -1.38
#